data_AF-A0A227ND01-F1
#
_entry.id   AF-A0A227ND01-F1
#
_cell.length_a   1.000
_cell.length_b   1.000
_cell.length_c   1.000
_cell.angle_alpha   90.00
_cell.angle_beta   90.00
_cell.angle_gamma   90.00
#
_symmetry.space_group_name_H-M   'P 1'
#
loop_
_entity.id
_entity.type
_entity.pdbx_description
1 polymer ?
#
loop_
_entity_poly.entity_id
_entity_poly.type
_entity_poly.pdbx_seq_one_letter_code
_entity_poly.pdbx_strand_id
1 'polypeptide(L)'
;GNCKKSPNSASPCASVMKLADWKDVGTVYFQDKFPLLLKSTIKCEYGGVDVTITDSAQRNVIEKIDTTGAPVPSVVKTEPYKCTHCEEEITSEFLRKTIGAKKLSSKQAEIIDLFLPYLNKYRKNFGLDTCLRKAHFLSQIGVESANFTTFSEYENYSNPPGIFSSSLIQINSTIVSSLKDNLTSIFKIIDAKGEVIIKTNDELKTLLLKDKPSIVDKELYAAYKGEKDSKDKKKYNDKLIKEILKTDKTVDYKIYLKSHSHFGIPLMSRAYAPYVGDKRGLGNGDELTRDGWKFKGRGLKQLTGRGNYLNFTNYRNKNTFTDDTSGQIDFTAEKDGSQLKGNYLKISDDAMYATQSALYFWNDGTKKNKKFAKEHADNDDIELVIKCVNEYDGKDGKNNRRANFKRARKEGVFDINRHYKLMLENGDDKQKEEAKNYLEKQKNNGDEEATKILEEEEKKNPTKKEEVKSKKK
;
A
#
# COMPACT_ATOMS: atom_id res chain seq x y z
N GLY A 1 1.61 52.72 -0.61
CA GLY A 1 2.56 51.70 -0.10
C GLY A 1 3.92 52.32 0.15
N ASN A 2 4.76 51.72 1.00
CA ASN A 2 6.11 52.21 1.29
C ASN A 2 7.10 51.73 0.23
N CYS A 3 7.92 52.64 -0.30
CA CYS A 3 8.93 52.31 -1.32
C CYS A 3 10.05 51.46 -0.72
N LYS A 4 10.33 50.29 -1.31
CA LYS A 4 11.43 49.41 -0.85
C LYS A 4 12.83 49.99 -1.08
N LYS A 5 12.98 50.97 -1.99
CA LYS A 5 14.27 51.62 -2.28
C LYS A 5 14.56 52.86 -1.44
N SER A 6 13.57 53.35 -0.69
CA SER A 6 13.74 54.51 0.21
C SER A 6 12.75 54.38 1.38
N PRO A 7 13.00 53.49 2.34
CA PRO A 7 12.05 53.19 3.42
C PRO A 7 11.83 54.34 4.41
N ASN A 8 12.72 55.36 4.43
CA ASN A 8 12.75 56.41 5.47
C ASN A 8 12.43 57.83 4.95
N SER A 9 11.96 57.98 3.71
CA SER A 9 11.67 59.31 3.14
C SER A 9 10.40 59.28 2.29
N ALA A 10 9.37 60.01 2.72
CA ALA A 10 8.07 60.08 2.04
C ALA A 10 8.12 60.93 0.75
N SER A 11 9.12 61.80 0.60
CA SER A 11 9.10 62.88 -0.40
C SER A 11 9.93 62.73 -1.70
N PRO A 12 10.55 61.58 -2.06
CA PRO A 12 11.00 61.38 -3.43
C PRO A 12 10.06 60.49 -4.25
N CYS A 13 9.16 59.72 -3.63
CA CYS A 13 8.46 58.63 -4.33
C CYS A 13 7.48 59.12 -5.40
N ALA A 14 6.74 60.21 -5.15
CA ALA A 14 5.79 60.75 -6.12
C ALA A 14 6.50 61.32 -7.37
N SER A 15 7.64 61.99 -7.19
CA SER A 15 8.40 62.63 -8.29
C SER A 15 9.20 61.65 -9.15
N VAL A 16 9.44 60.42 -8.70
CA VAL A 16 10.20 59.39 -9.43
C VAL A 16 9.36 58.14 -9.76
N MET A 17 8.05 58.23 -9.56
CA MET A 17 7.15 57.10 -9.74
C MET A 17 7.08 56.73 -11.23
N LYS A 18 7.51 55.51 -11.56
CA LYS A 18 7.25 54.90 -12.86
C LYS A 18 6.15 53.86 -12.69
N LEU A 19 4.98 54.15 -13.23
CA LEU A 19 3.79 53.30 -13.12
C LEU A 19 3.70 52.32 -14.29
N ALA A 20 3.41 51.05 -13.98
CA ALA A 20 3.00 50.06 -14.97
C ALA A 20 1.50 50.19 -15.29
N ASP A 21 0.96 49.25 -16.05
CA ASP A 21 -0.49 49.17 -16.27
C ASP A 21 -1.25 48.73 -15.01
N TRP A 22 -2.50 49.19 -14.91
CA TRP A 22 -3.41 48.75 -13.84
C TRP A 22 -3.75 47.26 -13.98
N LYS A 23 -3.80 46.57 -12.85
CA LYS A 23 -4.29 45.19 -12.72
C LYS A 23 -5.64 45.16 -12.02
N ASP A 24 -6.39 44.09 -12.27
CA ASP A 24 -7.70 43.86 -11.66
C ASP A 24 -8.70 45.02 -11.89
N VAL A 25 -8.62 45.64 -13.07
CA VAL A 25 -9.58 46.66 -13.53
C VAL A 25 -10.94 46.04 -13.85
N GLY A 26 -11.99 46.86 -13.91
CA GLY A 26 -13.29 46.41 -14.38
C GLY A 26 -13.29 46.05 -15.86
N THR A 27 -14.32 45.33 -16.31
CA THR A 27 -14.36 44.70 -17.64
C THR A 27 -15.14 45.49 -18.68
N VAL A 28 -15.73 46.62 -18.32
CA VAL A 28 -16.56 47.47 -19.18
C VAL A 28 -15.87 48.81 -19.33
N TYR A 29 -15.79 49.36 -20.54
CA TYR A 29 -15.25 50.70 -20.75
C TYR A 29 -16.21 51.77 -20.20
N PHE A 30 -15.66 52.68 -19.41
CA PHE A 30 -16.28 53.96 -19.06
C PHE A 30 -15.39 55.07 -19.63
N GLN A 31 -15.93 55.88 -20.55
CA GLN A 31 -15.16 56.93 -21.23
C GLN A 31 -13.85 56.39 -21.84
N ASP A 32 -13.95 55.29 -22.58
CA ASP A 32 -12.84 54.61 -23.27
C ASP A 32 -11.71 54.10 -22.36
N LYS A 33 -11.96 53.98 -21.05
CA LYS A 33 -11.02 53.39 -20.09
C LYS A 33 -11.69 52.31 -19.25
N PHE A 34 -10.93 51.29 -18.86
CA PHE A 34 -11.42 50.35 -17.86
C PHE A 34 -11.52 51.05 -16.50
N PRO A 35 -12.62 50.89 -15.76
CA PRO A 35 -12.81 51.52 -14.47
C PRO A 35 -11.90 50.84 -13.45
N LEU A 36 -11.42 51.63 -12.50
CA LEU A 36 -10.63 51.11 -11.38
C LEU A 36 -11.58 50.61 -10.29
N LEU A 37 -11.34 49.40 -9.83
CA LEU A 37 -12.04 48.77 -8.71
C LEU A 37 -11.25 49.00 -7.43
N LEU A 38 -11.88 48.89 -6.25
CA LEU A 38 -11.14 49.01 -4.98
C LEU A 38 -10.01 47.97 -4.85
N LYS A 39 -10.16 46.81 -5.50
CA LYS A 39 -9.13 45.77 -5.60
C LYS A 39 -8.04 46.06 -6.65
N SER A 40 -8.25 47.04 -7.53
CA SER A 40 -7.28 47.33 -8.59
C SER A 40 -5.98 47.83 -7.99
N THR A 41 -4.88 47.38 -8.59
CA THR A 41 -3.53 47.72 -8.16
C THR A 41 -2.72 48.23 -9.33
N ILE A 42 -1.77 49.12 -9.07
CA ILE A 42 -0.82 49.59 -10.07
C ILE A 42 0.60 49.45 -9.54
N LYS A 43 1.46 48.79 -10.30
CA LYS A 43 2.83 48.54 -9.87
C LYS A 43 3.67 49.80 -10.08
N CYS A 44 4.36 50.24 -9.03
CA CYS A 44 5.47 51.17 -9.18
C CYS A 44 6.71 50.39 -9.58
N GLU A 45 7.14 50.47 -10.85
CA GLU A 45 8.31 49.75 -11.36
C GLU A 45 9.61 50.23 -10.69
N TYR A 46 9.68 51.52 -10.34
CA TYR A 46 10.84 52.07 -9.65
C TYR A 46 10.96 51.52 -8.22
N GLY A 47 9.85 51.52 -7.47
CA GLY A 47 9.79 51.10 -6.07
C GLY A 47 9.59 49.60 -5.84
N GLY A 48 9.23 48.85 -6.89
CA GLY A 48 9.01 47.41 -6.84
C GLY A 48 7.83 46.96 -5.98
N VAL A 49 6.88 47.85 -5.72
CA VAL A 49 5.71 47.62 -4.86
C VAL A 49 4.43 47.99 -5.57
N ASP A 50 3.35 47.28 -5.26
CA ASP A 50 2.02 47.59 -5.75
C ASP A 50 1.42 48.75 -4.94
N VAL A 51 0.84 49.71 -5.65
CA VAL A 51 0.06 50.81 -5.11
C VAL A 51 -1.41 50.42 -5.18
N THR A 52 -2.08 50.50 -4.05
CA THR A 52 -3.49 50.10 -3.87
C THR A 52 -4.38 51.34 -3.77
N ILE A 53 -5.64 51.19 -4.17
CA ILE A 53 -6.68 52.18 -3.94
C ILE A 53 -7.22 51.97 -2.51
N THR A 54 -7.14 53.01 -1.66
CA THR A 54 -7.61 52.94 -0.27
C THR A 54 -8.98 53.56 -0.06
N ASP A 55 -9.45 54.34 -1.02
CA ASP A 55 -10.75 55.00 -1.05
C ASP A 55 -11.14 55.20 -2.52
N SER A 56 -12.42 55.02 -2.85
CA SER A 56 -12.93 55.30 -4.20
C SER A 56 -13.00 56.79 -4.50
N ALA A 57 -12.91 57.65 -3.46
CA ALA A 57 -13.11 59.10 -3.55
C ALA A 57 -14.44 59.49 -4.23
N GLN A 58 -15.40 58.56 -4.24
CA GLN A 58 -16.65 58.68 -4.97
C GLN A 58 -17.56 59.68 -4.23
N ARG A 59 -17.71 60.88 -4.81
CA ARG A 59 -18.54 61.95 -4.22
C ARG A 59 -20.04 61.74 -4.43
N ASN A 60 -20.42 61.00 -5.47
CA ASN A 60 -21.81 60.68 -5.80
C ASN A 60 -21.99 59.17 -5.81
N VAL A 61 -22.72 58.64 -4.82
CA VAL A 61 -23.11 57.24 -4.76
C VAL A 61 -24.19 56.99 -5.80
N ILE A 62 -23.94 56.06 -6.71
CA ILE A 62 -24.98 55.64 -7.66
C ILE A 62 -25.93 54.72 -6.88
N GLU A 63 -27.13 55.20 -6.57
CA GLU A 63 -28.11 54.44 -5.77
C GLU A 63 -28.68 53.23 -6.51
N LYS A 64 -28.65 53.25 -7.85
CA LYS A 64 -29.16 52.16 -8.67
C LYS A 64 -28.43 52.10 -10.01
N ILE A 65 -27.82 50.95 -10.31
CA ILE A 65 -27.29 50.62 -11.64
C ILE A 65 -28.25 49.60 -12.25
N ASP A 66 -28.87 49.95 -13.37
CA ASP A 66 -29.63 48.98 -14.16
C ASP A 66 -28.65 48.11 -14.96
N THR A 67 -28.50 46.86 -14.56
CA THR A 67 -27.61 45.88 -15.20
C THR A 67 -28.33 45.07 -16.27
N THR A 68 -29.59 45.39 -16.60
CA THR A 68 -30.38 44.64 -17.58
C THR A 68 -29.75 44.76 -18.96
N GLY A 69 -29.38 43.62 -19.55
CA GLY A 69 -28.73 43.57 -20.88
C GLY A 69 -27.22 43.81 -20.89
N ALA A 70 -26.58 44.03 -19.73
CA ALA A 70 -25.13 44.08 -19.65
C ALA A 70 -24.54 42.71 -20.03
N PRO A 71 -23.61 42.62 -21.00
CA PRO A 71 -22.98 41.36 -21.36
C PRO A 71 -22.17 40.85 -20.16
N VAL A 72 -22.66 39.79 -19.53
CA VAL A 72 -21.91 39.02 -18.54
C VAL A 72 -20.85 38.26 -19.33
N PRO A 73 -19.54 38.46 -19.09
CA PRO A 73 -18.54 37.58 -19.68
C PRO A 73 -18.93 36.16 -19.32
N SER A 74 -19.15 35.31 -20.32
CA SER A 74 -19.35 33.89 -20.07
C SER A 74 -18.06 33.40 -19.43
N VAL A 75 -18.04 33.28 -18.11
CA VAL A 75 -17.10 32.39 -17.45
C VAL A 75 -17.55 31.02 -17.94
N VAL A 76 -16.97 30.59 -19.07
CA VAL A 76 -17.02 29.18 -19.43
C VAL A 76 -16.32 28.51 -18.27
N LYS A 77 -17.10 28.01 -17.32
CA LYS A 77 -16.60 27.03 -16.36
C LYS A 77 -16.28 25.82 -17.21
N THR A 78 -15.12 25.82 -17.86
CA THR A 78 -14.56 24.62 -18.45
C THR A 78 -14.38 23.70 -17.26
N GLU A 79 -15.23 22.68 -17.15
CA GLU A 79 -14.98 21.63 -16.16
C GLU A 79 -13.56 21.12 -16.37
N PRO A 80 -12.80 20.86 -15.28
CA PRO A 80 -11.44 20.35 -15.41
C PRO A 80 -11.43 19.13 -16.33
N TYR A 81 -10.44 19.06 -17.21
CA TYR A 81 -10.30 17.94 -18.14
C TYR A 81 -10.26 16.61 -17.37
N LYS A 82 -11.06 15.65 -17.82
CA LYS A 82 -11.06 14.28 -17.30
C LYS A 82 -10.48 13.35 -18.35
N CYS A 83 -9.42 12.63 -18.00
CA CYS A 83 -8.82 11.64 -18.89
C CYS A 83 -9.82 10.54 -19.23
N THR A 84 -10.06 10.34 -20.53
CA THR A 84 -11.03 9.37 -21.08
C THR A 84 -10.69 7.92 -20.75
N HIS A 85 -9.42 7.61 -20.46
CA HIS A 85 -8.95 6.25 -20.14
C HIS A 85 -8.94 5.91 -18.64
N CYS A 86 -9.10 6.92 -17.78
CA CYS A 86 -9.13 6.71 -16.33
C CYS A 86 -10.32 5.82 -15.93
N GLU A 87 -11.45 6.02 -16.59
CA GLU A 87 -12.67 5.26 -16.34
C GLU A 87 -12.77 3.94 -17.10
N GLU A 88 -11.83 3.60 -17.99
CA GLU A 88 -11.86 2.32 -18.70
C GLU A 88 -11.78 1.14 -17.75
N GLU A 89 -12.50 0.08 -18.12
CA GLU A 89 -12.45 -1.19 -17.43
C GLU A 89 -11.06 -1.80 -17.48
N ILE A 90 -10.69 -2.47 -16.40
CA ILE A 90 -9.50 -3.29 -16.33
C ILE A 90 -9.78 -4.56 -17.13
N THR A 91 -8.84 -4.98 -17.96
CA THR A 91 -8.95 -6.21 -18.75
C THR A 91 -8.00 -7.29 -18.24
N SER A 92 -8.28 -8.55 -18.57
CA SER A 92 -7.36 -9.66 -18.31
C SER A 92 -5.99 -9.44 -18.98
N GLU A 93 -5.98 -8.76 -20.12
CA GLU A 93 -4.76 -8.36 -20.83
C GLU A 93 -3.91 -7.36 -20.02
N PHE A 94 -4.54 -6.40 -19.36
CA PHE A 94 -3.84 -5.46 -18.47
C PHE A 94 -3.21 -6.18 -17.27
N LEU A 95 -3.93 -7.14 -16.67
CA LEU A 95 -3.41 -7.97 -15.58
C LEU A 95 -2.23 -8.82 -16.04
N ARG A 96 -2.35 -9.51 -17.19
CA ARG A 96 -1.30 -10.33 -17.80
C ARG A 96 -0.04 -9.52 -18.08
N LYS A 97 -0.17 -8.37 -18.74
CA LYS A 97 0.96 -7.48 -19.05
C LYS A 97 1.61 -6.92 -17.79
N THR A 98 0.81 -6.58 -16.78
CA THR A 98 1.33 -6.08 -15.49
C THR A 98 2.23 -7.10 -14.81
N ILE A 99 1.84 -8.38 -14.74
CA ILE A 99 2.70 -9.43 -14.16
C ILE A 99 3.83 -9.88 -15.11
N GLY A 100 3.87 -9.37 -16.33
CA GLY A 100 4.91 -9.71 -17.32
C GLY A 100 4.79 -11.12 -17.89
N ALA A 101 3.59 -11.72 -17.83
CA ALA A 101 3.36 -13.06 -18.37
C ALA A 101 3.24 -13.01 -19.89
N LYS A 102 3.94 -13.88 -20.62
CA LYS A 102 3.78 -14.01 -22.09
C LYS A 102 2.38 -14.49 -22.46
N LYS A 103 1.86 -15.45 -21.71
CA LYS A 103 0.48 -15.97 -21.78
C LYS A 103 0.05 -16.31 -20.35
N LEU A 104 -1.25 -16.18 -20.06
CA LEU A 104 -1.80 -16.67 -18.80
C LEU A 104 -1.80 -18.20 -18.80
N SER A 105 -1.37 -18.80 -17.69
CA SER A 105 -1.66 -20.22 -17.41
C SER A 105 -3.16 -20.41 -17.15
N SER A 106 -3.65 -21.65 -17.26
CA SER A 106 -5.06 -21.96 -16.98
C SER A 106 -5.49 -21.51 -15.58
N LYS A 107 -4.62 -21.69 -14.57
CA LYS A 107 -4.92 -21.27 -13.21
C LYS A 107 -4.99 -19.74 -13.06
N GLN A 108 -4.14 -19.02 -13.79
CA GLN A 108 -4.17 -17.57 -13.79
C GLN A 108 -5.42 -17.01 -14.46
N ALA A 109 -5.81 -17.59 -15.61
CA ALA A 109 -7.03 -17.22 -16.29
C ALA A 109 -8.25 -17.46 -15.38
N GLU A 110 -8.36 -18.66 -14.79
CA GLU A 110 -9.43 -19.01 -13.86
C GLU A 110 -9.57 -18.00 -12.70
N ILE A 111 -8.47 -17.68 -12.02
CA ILE A 111 -8.50 -16.74 -10.89
C ILE A 111 -8.85 -15.32 -11.35
N ILE A 112 -8.29 -14.86 -12.46
CA ILE A 112 -8.59 -13.55 -13.04
C ILE A 112 -10.08 -13.45 -13.39
N ASP A 113 -10.63 -14.45 -14.06
CA ASP A 113 -12.03 -14.48 -14.49
C ASP A 113 -12.99 -14.44 -13.29
N LEU A 114 -12.59 -15.00 -12.14
CA LEU A 114 -13.38 -14.95 -10.91
C LEU A 114 -13.46 -13.54 -10.29
N PHE A 115 -12.34 -12.79 -10.20
CA PHE A 115 -12.32 -11.51 -9.48
C PHE A 115 -12.53 -10.28 -10.37
N LEU A 116 -12.18 -10.37 -11.66
CA LEU A 116 -12.18 -9.20 -12.55
C LEU A 116 -13.55 -8.52 -12.67
N PRO A 117 -14.69 -9.25 -12.77
CA PRO A 117 -16.01 -8.63 -12.79
C PRO A 117 -16.29 -7.80 -11.53
N TYR A 118 -15.94 -8.31 -10.35
CA TYR A 118 -16.09 -7.59 -9.09
C TYR A 118 -15.15 -6.38 -9.00
N LEU A 119 -13.91 -6.51 -9.48
CA LEU A 119 -12.97 -5.41 -9.49
C LEU A 119 -13.50 -4.26 -10.36
N ASN A 120 -13.99 -4.54 -11.56
CA ASN A 120 -14.59 -3.52 -12.43
C ASN A 120 -15.89 -2.94 -11.87
N LYS A 121 -16.71 -3.77 -11.21
CA LYS A 121 -17.94 -3.33 -10.54
C LYS A 121 -17.64 -2.32 -9.42
N TYR A 122 -16.63 -2.59 -8.59
CA TYR A 122 -16.40 -1.82 -7.36
C TYR A 122 -15.41 -0.68 -7.53
N ARG A 123 -14.44 -0.76 -8.46
CA ARG A 123 -13.31 0.17 -8.53
C ARG A 123 -13.71 1.65 -8.48
N LYS A 124 -14.82 2.05 -9.15
CA LYS A 124 -15.27 3.45 -9.19
C LYS A 124 -15.67 3.95 -7.81
N ASN A 125 -16.55 3.21 -7.12
CA ASN A 125 -17.03 3.56 -5.77
C ASN A 125 -15.91 3.64 -4.73
N PHE A 126 -14.79 2.96 -4.97
CA PHE A 126 -13.64 2.90 -4.09
C PHE A 126 -12.44 3.72 -4.58
N GLY A 127 -12.66 4.62 -5.55
CA GLY A 127 -11.64 5.56 -6.04
C GLY A 127 -10.46 4.89 -6.75
N LEU A 128 -10.63 3.70 -7.31
CA LEU A 128 -9.66 3.03 -8.16
C LEU A 128 -9.97 3.33 -9.65
N ASP A 129 -9.99 4.62 -9.95
CA ASP A 129 -10.55 5.19 -11.18
C ASP A 129 -9.60 6.13 -11.92
N THR A 130 -8.33 6.24 -11.50
CA THR A 130 -7.28 6.91 -12.27
C THR A 130 -6.32 5.89 -12.88
N CYS A 131 -5.73 6.21 -14.04
CA CYS A 131 -4.71 5.34 -14.67
C CYS A 131 -3.58 4.99 -13.69
N LEU A 132 -3.15 5.98 -12.88
CA LEU A 132 -2.07 5.82 -11.92
C LEU A 132 -2.45 4.92 -10.74
N ARG A 133 -3.63 5.11 -10.15
CA ARG A 133 -4.12 4.24 -9.07
C ARG A 133 -4.31 2.81 -9.57
N LYS A 134 -4.87 2.61 -10.76
CA LYS A 134 -5.01 1.28 -11.39
C LYS A 134 -3.64 0.61 -11.57
N ALA A 135 -2.65 1.33 -12.09
CA ALA A 135 -1.29 0.81 -12.27
C ALA A 135 -0.63 0.39 -10.95
N HIS A 136 -0.70 1.24 -9.92
CA HIS A 136 -0.18 0.92 -8.60
C HIS A 136 -0.91 -0.29 -8.00
N PHE A 137 -2.25 -0.27 -7.95
CA PHE A 137 -3.03 -1.35 -7.35
C PHE A 137 -2.76 -2.71 -8.00
N LEU A 138 -2.83 -2.80 -9.33
CA LEU A 138 -2.57 -4.06 -10.07
C LEU A 138 -1.17 -4.59 -9.81
N SER A 139 -0.17 -3.69 -9.69
CA SER A 139 1.20 -4.10 -9.42
C SER A 139 1.35 -4.82 -8.09
N GLN A 140 0.59 -4.38 -7.08
CA GLN A 140 0.63 -4.92 -5.73
C GLN A 140 -0.13 -6.24 -5.66
N ILE A 141 -1.38 -6.29 -6.12
CA ILE A 141 -2.19 -7.52 -6.06
C ILE A 141 -1.57 -8.65 -6.91
N GLY A 142 -0.82 -8.31 -7.97
CA GLY A 142 -0.07 -9.30 -8.74
C GLY A 142 0.98 -10.04 -7.89
N VAL A 143 1.72 -9.34 -7.02
CA VAL A 143 2.71 -10.00 -6.15
C VAL A 143 2.04 -10.77 -5.02
N GLU A 144 1.01 -10.18 -4.40
CA GLU A 144 0.34 -10.73 -3.22
C GLU A 144 -0.45 -12.01 -3.53
N SER A 145 -1.02 -12.12 -4.72
CA SER A 145 -1.78 -13.29 -5.17
C SER A 145 -0.94 -14.36 -5.88
N ALA A 146 0.39 -14.30 -5.73
CA ALA A 146 1.34 -15.15 -6.46
C ALA A 146 1.10 -15.14 -7.98
N ASN A 147 1.07 -13.94 -8.57
CA ASN A 147 0.73 -13.66 -9.96
C ASN A 147 -0.65 -14.20 -10.37
N PHE A 148 -1.66 -13.95 -9.53
CA PHE A 148 -3.05 -14.37 -9.73
C PHE A 148 -3.24 -15.88 -9.80
N THR A 149 -2.56 -16.66 -8.94
CA THR A 149 -2.72 -18.12 -8.91
C THR A 149 -3.49 -18.63 -7.69
N THR A 150 -3.71 -17.77 -6.69
CA THR A 150 -4.37 -18.14 -5.43
C THR A 150 -5.02 -16.94 -4.74
N PHE A 151 -6.03 -17.22 -3.92
CA PHE A 151 -6.58 -16.31 -2.90
C PHE A 151 -6.16 -16.69 -1.48
N SER A 152 -5.21 -17.60 -1.30
CA SER A 152 -4.87 -18.12 0.02
C SER A 152 -3.39 -18.50 0.12
N GLU A 153 -2.80 -18.19 1.26
CA GLU A 153 -1.50 -18.69 1.67
C GLU A 153 -1.52 -20.22 1.86
N TYR A 154 -0.50 -20.90 1.32
CA TYR A 154 -0.30 -22.33 1.47
C TYR A 154 0.53 -22.68 2.71
N GLU A 155 0.35 -23.90 3.20
CA GLU A 155 1.13 -24.44 4.32
C GLU A 155 2.04 -25.55 3.81
N ASN A 156 3.31 -25.49 4.17
CA ASN A 156 4.29 -26.51 3.83
C ASN A 156 5.05 -26.95 5.08
N TYR A 157 4.76 -28.15 5.58
CA TYR A 157 5.40 -28.69 6.78
C TYR A 157 6.85 -29.14 6.55
N SER A 158 7.30 -29.30 5.30
CA SER A 158 8.68 -29.70 4.97
C SER A 158 9.60 -28.51 4.80
N ASN A 159 9.08 -27.44 4.20
CA ASN A 159 9.76 -26.16 4.02
C ASN A 159 8.82 -25.04 4.48
N PRO A 160 8.69 -24.83 5.79
CA PRO A 160 7.76 -23.85 6.33
C PRO A 160 8.11 -22.46 5.80
N PRO A 161 7.11 -21.60 5.56
CA PRO A 161 7.38 -20.23 5.11
C PRO A 161 8.30 -19.53 6.12
N GLY A 162 9.07 -18.55 5.62
CA GLY A 162 10.16 -17.87 6.34
C GLY A 162 9.76 -17.02 7.55
N ILE A 163 8.62 -17.32 8.16
CA ILE A 163 8.06 -16.67 9.34
C ILE A 163 8.65 -17.28 10.62
N PHE A 164 9.07 -18.54 10.60
CA PHE A 164 9.72 -19.16 11.75
C PHE A 164 11.15 -18.63 11.93
N SER A 165 11.43 -18.09 13.12
CA SER A 165 12.77 -17.68 13.52
C SER A 165 13.70 -18.88 13.67
N SER A 166 14.99 -18.68 13.36
CA SER A 166 16.07 -19.61 13.74
C SER A 166 16.53 -19.42 15.19
N SER A 167 16.03 -18.40 15.89
CA SER A 167 16.36 -18.15 17.29
C SER A 167 15.75 -19.22 18.19
N LEU A 168 16.45 -19.53 19.27
CA LEU A 168 15.95 -20.45 20.29
C LEU A 168 14.79 -19.82 21.05
N ILE A 169 13.73 -20.60 21.25
CA ILE A 169 12.60 -20.29 22.12
C ILE A 169 12.63 -21.21 23.33
N GLN A 170 12.20 -20.72 24.49
CA GLN A 170 12.03 -21.55 25.68
C GLN A 170 10.68 -22.26 25.63
N ILE A 171 10.67 -23.56 25.97
CA ILE A 171 9.43 -24.30 26.19
C ILE A 171 8.63 -23.65 27.33
N ASN A 172 7.32 -23.50 27.10
CA ASN A 172 6.38 -22.88 28.03
C ASN A 172 5.04 -23.64 28.05
N SER A 173 4.10 -23.16 28.88
CA SER A 173 2.77 -23.76 29.07
C SER A 173 1.97 -23.86 27.78
N THR A 174 2.03 -22.85 26.92
CA THR A 174 1.30 -22.82 25.64
C THR A 174 1.81 -23.92 24.71
N ILE A 175 3.13 -24.03 24.56
CA ILE A 175 3.78 -25.03 23.68
C ILE A 175 3.46 -26.45 24.14
N VAL A 176 3.66 -26.77 25.42
CA VAL A 176 3.38 -28.13 25.91
C VAL A 176 1.89 -28.48 25.87
N SER A 177 1.01 -27.47 26.00
CA SER A 177 -0.44 -27.68 25.92
C SER A 177 -0.89 -27.91 24.48
N SER A 178 -0.28 -27.21 23.51
CA SER A 178 -0.63 -27.38 22.10
C SER A 178 -0.17 -28.74 21.56
N LEU A 179 0.96 -29.25 22.06
CA LEU A 179 1.58 -30.52 21.67
C LEU A 179 1.27 -31.67 22.63
N LYS A 180 0.32 -31.51 23.56
CA LYS A 180 0.08 -32.43 24.69
C LYS A 180 -0.04 -33.91 24.29
N ASP A 181 -0.63 -34.20 23.13
CA ASP A 181 -0.87 -35.57 22.68
C ASP A 181 0.36 -36.19 21.97
N ASN A 182 1.42 -35.42 21.75
CA ASN A 182 2.56 -35.78 20.92
C ASN A 182 3.92 -35.65 21.64
N LEU A 183 3.96 -35.31 22.93
CA LEU A 183 5.23 -35.04 23.63
C LEU A 183 6.19 -36.24 23.62
N THR A 184 5.70 -37.47 23.77
CA THR A 184 6.51 -38.71 23.68
C THR A 184 7.02 -39.01 22.27
N SER A 185 6.30 -38.52 21.24
CA SER A 185 6.75 -38.59 19.85
C SER A 185 7.91 -37.63 19.59
N ILE A 186 7.91 -36.47 20.27
CA ILE A 186 8.85 -35.37 20.08
C ILE A 186 10.10 -35.51 20.95
N PHE A 187 9.92 -35.85 22.23
CA PHE A 187 10.99 -35.80 23.22
C PHE A 187 11.39 -37.19 23.70
N LYS A 188 12.68 -37.34 23.98
CA LYS A 188 13.27 -38.53 24.59
C LYS A 188 14.12 -38.12 25.78
N ILE A 189 13.97 -38.83 26.89
CA ILE A 189 14.78 -38.62 28.10
C ILE A 189 15.77 -39.77 28.21
N ILE A 190 17.03 -39.44 28.43
CA ILE A 190 18.11 -40.41 28.64
C ILE A 190 18.75 -40.12 29.99
N ASP A 191 18.93 -41.14 30.82
CA ASP A 191 19.57 -41.01 32.12
C ASP A 191 21.10 -40.82 32.02
N ALA A 192 21.77 -40.68 33.17
CA ALA A 192 23.22 -40.56 33.23
C ALA A 192 24.00 -41.77 32.67
N LYS A 193 23.37 -42.96 32.61
CA LYS A 193 23.98 -44.21 32.13
C LYS A 193 23.77 -44.42 30.63
N GLY A 194 22.95 -43.60 29.98
CA GLY A 194 22.61 -43.74 28.57
C GLY A 194 21.33 -44.56 28.33
N GLU A 195 20.58 -44.90 29.37
CA GLU A 195 19.32 -45.65 29.28
C GLU A 195 18.13 -44.72 29.07
N VAL A 196 17.14 -45.16 28.28
CA VAL A 196 15.94 -44.35 28.01
C VAL A 196 15.00 -44.38 29.21
N ILE A 197 14.67 -43.21 29.75
CA ILE A 197 13.64 -43.07 30.77
C ILE A 197 12.29 -42.93 30.06
N ILE A 198 11.46 -43.97 30.16
CA ILE A 198 10.11 -43.97 29.60
C ILE A 198 9.23 -43.02 30.41
N LYS A 199 8.54 -42.10 29.72
CA LYS A 199 7.63 -41.11 30.30
C LYS A 199 6.33 -41.06 29.52
N THR A 200 5.22 -40.80 30.22
CA THR A 200 3.94 -40.43 29.61
C THR A 200 3.96 -38.98 29.13
N ASN A 201 2.98 -38.59 28.31
CA ASN A 201 2.82 -37.19 27.88
C ASN A 201 2.65 -36.23 29.07
N ASP A 202 1.90 -36.61 30.10
CA ASP A 202 1.67 -35.76 31.29
C ASP A 202 2.93 -35.59 32.15
N GLU A 203 3.72 -36.65 32.29
CA GLU A 203 5.02 -36.56 32.97
C GLU A 203 6.01 -35.70 32.18
N LEU A 204 6.06 -35.86 30.85
CA LEU A 204 6.90 -35.01 29.99
C LEU A 204 6.47 -33.56 30.05
N LYS A 205 5.16 -33.27 30.05
CA LYS A 205 4.63 -31.92 30.24
C LYS A 205 5.16 -31.31 31.53
N THR A 206 5.06 -32.04 32.64
CA THR A 206 5.54 -31.57 33.95
C THR A 206 7.05 -31.32 33.94
N LEU A 207 7.83 -32.25 33.38
CA LEU A 207 9.29 -32.15 33.28
C LEU A 207 9.72 -30.97 32.40
N LEU A 208 9.12 -30.82 31.22
CA LEU A 208 9.45 -29.75 30.27
C LEU A 208 9.09 -28.36 30.82
N LEU A 209 8.05 -28.24 31.64
CA LEU A 209 7.68 -26.98 32.30
C LEU A 209 8.59 -26.63 33.48
N LYS A 210 9.09 -27.65 34.19
CA LYS A 210 10.11 -27.47 35.22
C LYS A 210 11.43 -27.02 34.61
N ASP A 211 11.89 -27.74 33.58
CA ASP A 211 13.25 -27.57 33.06
C ASP A 211 13.36 -26.54 31.94
N LYS A 212 12.27 -26.21 31.24
CA LYS A 212 12.20 -25.17 30.19
C LYS A 212 13.37 -25.25 29.18
N PRO A 213 13.56 -26.37 28.48
CA PRO A 213 14.61 -26.46 27.46
C PRO A 213 14.37 -25.43 26.35
N SER A 214 15.45 -25.08 25.65
CA SER A 214 15.40 -24.14 24.53
C SER A 214 15.52 -24.88 23.20
N ILE A 215 14.70 -24.52 22.22
CA ILE A 215 14.58 -25.22 20.95
C ILE A 215 14.32 -24.23 19.82
N VAL A 216 14.71 -24.56 18.59
CA VAL A 216 14.34 -23.74 17.43
C VAL A 216 12.89 -24.05 17.06
N ASP A 217 12.07 -23.02 16.95
CA ASP A 217 10.62 -23.13 16.75
C ASP A 217 10.24 -24.02 15.55
N LYS A 218 10.90 -23.83 14.40
CA LYS A 218 10.64 -24.66 13.21
C LYS A 218 10.98 -26.13 13.41
N GLU A 219 11.98 -26.46 14.23
CA GLU A 219 12.37 -27.86 14.49
C GLU A 219 11.28 -28.58 15.29
N LEU A 220 10.46 -27.83 16.04
CA LEU A 220 9.39 -28.39 16.86
C LEU A 220 8.08 -28.59 16.09
N TYR A 221 7.67 -27.63 15.26
CA TYR A 221 6.36 -27.66 14.58
C TYR A 221 6.38 -28.17 13.14
N ALA A 222 7.52 -28.09 12.46
CA ALA A 222 7.68 -28.60 11.10
C ALA A 222 8.22 -30.04 11.09
N ALA A 223 8.32 -30.64 9.91
CA ALA A 223 8.99 -31.93 9.77
C ALA A 223 10.47 -31.79 10.11
N TYR A 224 10.95 -32.59 11.05
CA TYR A 224 12.31 -32.53 11.56
C TYR A 224 12.99 -33.89 11.44
N LYS A 225 14.15 -33.92 10.78
CA LYS A 225 14.89 -35.17 10.52
C LYS A 225 15.87 -35.56 11.61
N GLY A 226 16.09 -34.71 12.62
CA GLY A 226 17.19 -34.87 13.57
C GLY A 226 18.41 -34.02 13.22
N GLU A 227 19.45 -34.15 14.02
CA GLU A 227 20.75 -33.55 13.81
C GLU A 227 21.60 -34.46 12.90
N LYS A 228 22.24 -33.87 11.90
CA LYS A 228 23.05 -34.61 10.94
C LYS A 228 24.28 -35.19 11.63
N ASP A 229 24.56 -36.47 11.42
CA ASP A 229 25.74 -37.11 11.99
C ASP A 229 27.02 -36.52 11.38
N SER A 230 27.99 -36.22 12.23
CA SER A 230 29.26 -35.60 11.84
C SER A 230 30.16 -36.52 11.00
N LYS A 231 30.03 -37.84 11.18
CA LYS A 231 30.83 -38.87 10.53
C LYS A 231 30.11 -39.51 9.34
N ASP A 232 28.78 -39.60 9.39
CA ASP A 232 27.97 -40.09 8.27
C ASP A 232 26.89 -39.08 7.85
N LYS A 233 27.15 -38.37 6.73
CA LYS A 233 26.23 -37.35 6.20
C LYS A 233 24.87 -37.90 5.76
N LYS A 234 24.67 -39.22 5.67
CA LYS A 234 23.37 -39.83 5.36
C LYS A 234 22.57 -40.18 6.63
N LYS A 235 23.22 -40.17 7.80
CA LYS A 235 22.62 -40.50 9.09
C LYS A 235 22.18 -39.23 9.83
N TYR A 236 21.07 -39.34 10.54
CA TYR A 236 20.56 -38.33 11.45
C TYR A 236 20.36 -38.94 12.83
N ASN A 237 20.68 -38.19 13.88
CA ASN A 237 20.55 -38.56 15.27
C ASN A 237 19.58 -37.62 15.99
N ASP A 238 19.04 -38.06 17.12
CA ASP A 238 18.26 -37.17 17.98
C ASP A 238 19.15 -36.03 18.52
N LYS A 239 18.61 -34.82 18.54
CA LYS A 239 19.35 -33.62 18.95
C LYS A 239 19.27 -33.44 20.46
N LEU A 240 20.43 -33.32 21.12
CA LEU A 240 20.46 -32.96 22.54
C LEU A 240 20.02 -31.50 22.68
N ILE A 241 18.93 -31.25 23.42
CA ILE A 241 18.41 -29.88 23.62
C ILE A 241 18.67 -29.35 25.02
N LYS A 242 18.88 -30.22 26.02
CA LYS A 242 19.28 -29.81 27.37
C LYS A 242 19.90 -30.95 28.18
N GLU A 243 20.92 -30.63 28.96
CA GLU A 243 21.47 -31.49 30.01
C GLU A 243 21.03 -30.96 31.38
N ILE A 244 20.53 -31.85 32.24
CA ILE A 244 20.13 -31.53 33.61
C ILE A 244 21.18 -32.10 34.55
N LEU A 245 21.66 -31.25 35.45
CA LEU A 245 22.71 -31.60 36.41
C LEU A 245 22.12 -31.73 37.82
N LYS A 246 22.69 -32.64 38.59
CA LYS A 246 22.50 -32.73 40.03
C LYS A 246 23.26 -31.61 40.75
N THR A 247 23.07 -31.50 42.06
CA THR A 247 23.71 -30.49 42.91
C THR A 247 25.24 -30.58 42.87
N ASP A 248 25.79 -31.79 42.68
CA ASP A 248 27.22 -32.07 42.55
C ASP A 248 27.77 -31.84 41.12
N LYS A 249 26.96 -31.26 40.22
CA LYS A 249 27.26 -31.00 38.81
C LYS A 249 27.41 -32.25 37.94
N THR A 250 27.13 -33.44 38.45
CA THR A 250 27.02 -34.65 37.61
C THR A 250 25.72 -34.63 36.82
N VAL A 251 25.68 -35.30 35.68
CA VAL A 251 24.46 -35.42 34.87
C VAL A 251 23.42 -36.22 35.63
N ASP A 252 22.19 -35.70 35.70
CA ASP A 252 21.01 -36.43 36.14
C ASP A 252 20.37 -37.13 34.95
N TYR A 253 19.93 -36.34 33.97
CA TYR A 253 19.38 -36.82 32.71
C TYR A 253 19.55 -35.78 31.59
N LYS A 254 19.33 -36.22 30.36
CA LYS A 254 19.42 -35.44 29.13
C LYS A 254 18.09 -35.47 28.40
N ILE A 255 17.70 -34.33 27.84
CA ILE A 255 16.50 -34.16 27.04
C ILE A 255 16.91 -34.07 25.57
N TYR A 256 16.37 -34.96 24.76
CA TYR A 256 16.60 -35.03 23.32
C TYR A 256 15.32 -34.70 22.53
N LEU A 257 15.50 -34.00 21.41
CA LEU A 257 14.50 -33.82 20.36
C LEU A 257 14.67 -34.92 19.31
N LYS A 258 13.62 -35.72 19.14
CA LYS A 258 13.57 -36.83 18.18
C LYS A 258 13.31 -36.32 16.77
N SER A 259 13.69 -37.11 15.76
CA SER A 259 13.11 -36.93 14.43
C SER A 259 11.60 -37.15 14.46
N HIS A 260 10.83 -36.30 13.77
CA HIS A 260 9.39 -36.41 13.73
C HIS A 260 8.78 -35.77 12.48
N SER A 261 7.58 -36.21 12.14
CA SER A 261 6.70 -35.52 11.18
C SER A 261 5.98 -34.34 11.87
N HIS A 262 5.08 -33.68 11.14
CA HIS A 262 4.14 -32.74 11.77
C HIS A 262 3.08 -33.48 12.61
N PHE A 263 2.43 -32.76 13.52
CA PHE A 263 1.54 -33.32 14.55
C PHE A 263 0.09 -32.86 14.46
N GLY A 264 -0.39 -32.58 13.25
CA GLY A 264 -1.76 -32.12 13.00
C GLY A 264 -2.09 -30.70 13.51
N ILE A 265 -1.16 -30.01 14.14
CA ILE A 265 -1.30 -28.58 14.48
C ILE A 265 -1.11 -27.76 13.21
N PRO A 266 -2.06 -26.88 12.83
CA PRO A 266 -1.87 -26.02 11.68
C PRO A 266 -0.69 -25.10 11.91
N LEU A 267 0.30 -25.19 11.01
CA LEU A 267 1.60 -24.55 11.14
C LEU A 267 1.49 -23.04 11.38
N MET A 268 0.53 -22.41 10.68
CA MET A 268 0.30 -20.97 10.79
C MET A 268 -0.18 -20.51 12.16
N SER A 269 -0.79 -21.40 12.95
CA SER A 269 -1.20 -21.10 14.33
C SER A 269 0.00 -20.67 15.17
N ARG A 270 1.16 -21.33 14.97
CA ARG A 270 2.41 -20.96 15.63
C ARG A 270 3.11 -19.82 14.91
N ALA A 271 3.21 -19.87 13.58
CA ALA A 271 3.95 -18.88 12.79
C ALA A 271 3.46 -17.44 13.00
N TYR A 272 2.14 -17.26 13.11
CA TYR A 272 1.51 -15.96 13.32
C TYR A 272 1.05 -15.72 14.77
N ALA A 273 1.46 -16.57 15.72
CA ALA A 273 1.29 -16.27 17.13
C ALA A 273 2.17 -15.05 17.52
N PRO A 274 1.72 -14.23 18.47
CA PRO A 274 2.53 -13.14 19.00
C PRO A 274 3.74 -13.70 19.76
N TYR A 275 4.83 -12.94 19.75
CA TYR A 275 6.03 -13.20 20.54
C TYR A 275 6.42 -11.94 21.31
N VAL A 276 7.33 -12.07 22.29
CA VAL A 276 7.78 -10.93 23.10
C VAL A 276 8.44 -9.88 22.20
N GLY A 277 7.88 -8.68 22.19
CA GLY A 277 8.35 -7.58 21.32
C GLY A 277 7.83 -7.61 19.89
N ASP A 278 6.81 -8.42 19.59
CA ASP A 278 6.17 -8.45 18.27
C ASP A 278 5.55 -7.08 17.91
N LYS A 279 6.04 -6.49 16.81
CA LYS A 279 5.61 -5.18 16.29
C LYS A 279 4.66 -5.30 15.09
N ARG A 280 4.28 -6.52 14.69
CA ARG A 280 3.42 -6.74 13.52
C ARG A 280 1.98 -6.28 13.76
N GLY A 281 1.52 -6.27 15.02
CA GLY A 281 0.19 -5.77 15.38
C GLY A 281 -0.97 -6.57 14.77
N LEU A 282 -0.80 -7.88 14.56
CA LEU A 282 -1.79 -8.74 13.88
C LEU A 282 -3.08 -8.96 14.69
N GLY A 283 -3.06 -8.69 16.00
CA GLY A 283 -4.21 -8.91 16.89
C GLY A 283 -4.54 -10.38 17.14
N ASN A 284 -3.66 -11.31 16.75
CA ASN A 284 -3.84 -12.75 16.98
C ASN A 284 -3.61 -13.09 18.46
N GLY A 285 -4.38 -14.05 18.97
CA GLY A 285 -4.02 -14.81 20.16
C GLY A 285 -2.85 -15.77 19.93
N ASP A 286 -2.49 -16.49 20.99
CA ASP A 286 -1.44 -17.51 20.92
C ASP A 286 -1.82 -18.70 20.03
N GLU A 287 -0.91 -19.65 19.85
CA GLU A 287 -1.15 -20.80 18.99
C GLU A 287 -2.33 -21.69 19.42
N LEU A 288 -2.77 -21.66 20.68
CA LEU A 288 -3.92 -22.44 21.15
C LEU A 288 -5.23 -21.88 20.62
N THR A 289 -5.30 -20.56 20.41
CA THR A 289 -6.45 -19.91 19.78
C THR A 289 -6.63 -20.32 18.31
N ARG A 290 -5.55 -20.78 17.67
CA ARG A 290 -5.44 -21.06 16.23
C ARG A 290 -5.66 -19.82 15.36
N ASP A 291 -5.59 -18.63 15.94
CA ASP A 291 -5.78 -17.36 15.23
C ASP A 291 -4.81 -17.20 14.07
N GLY A 292 -3.56 -17.62 14.25
CA GLY A 292 -2.58 -17.57 13.18
C GLY A 292 -3.02 -18.33 11.92
N TRP A 293 -3.74 -19.43 12.06
CA TRP A 293 -4.31 -20.16 10.91
C TRP A 293 -5.67 -19.60 10.45
N LYS A 294 -6.55 -19.30 11.41
CA LYS A 294 -7.88 -18.73 11.14
C LYS A 294 -7.76 -17.43 10.34
N PHE A 295 -6.76 -16.62 10.64
CA PHE A 295 -6.51 -15.31 10.03
C PHE A 295 -5.19 -15.25 9.26
N LYS A 296 -4.74 -16.36 8.68
CA LYS A 296 -3.62 -16.35 7.71
C LYS A 296 -3.98 -15.56 6.44
N GLY A 297 -2.98 -15.28 5.60
CA GLY A 297 -3.15 -14.51 4.37
C GLY A 297 -4.24 -15.05 3.44
N ARG A 298 -5.26 -14.22 3.16
CA ARG A 298 -6.31 -14.52 2.16
C ARG A 298 -6.67 -13.32 1.28
N GLY A 299 -7.27 -13.61 0.13
CA GLY A 299 -7.70 -12.65 -0.88
C GLY A 299 -6.55 -12.11 -1.73
N LEU A 300 -6.87 -11.14 -2.58
CA LEU A 300 -5.94 -10.56 -3.57
C LEU A 300 -4.78 -9.78 -2.95
N LYS A 301 -4.91 -9.35 -1.69
CA LYS A 301 -3.92 -8.57 -0.95
C LYS A 301 -3.29 -9.33 0.23
N GLN A 302 -3.68 -10.60 0.43
CA GLN A 302 -3.27 -11.44 1.56
C GLN A 302 -3.56 -10.75 2.91
N LEU A 303 -4.83 -10.42 3.14
CA LEU A 303 -5.30 -9.90 4.43
C LEU A 303 -4.90 -10.90 5.54
N THR A 304 -4.15 -10.45 6.54
CA THR A 304 -3.49 -11.32 7.53
C THR A 304 -3.64 -10.74 8.94
N GLY A 305 -4.00 -11.58 9.91
CA GLY A 305 -4.15 -11.25 11.33
C GLY A 305 -5.59 -10.90 11.74
N ARG A 306 -6.03 -11.40 12.90
CA ARG A 306 -7.38 -11.20 13.45
C ARG A 306 -7.78 -9.72 13.48
N GLY A 307 -6.86 -8.84 13.87
CA GLY A 307 -7.10 -7.39 13.92
C GLY A 307 -7.43 -6.80 12.54
N ASN A 308 -6.74 -7.26 11.49
CA ASN A 308 -7.01 -6.80 10.12
C ASN A 308 -8.32 -7.38 9.55
N TYR A 309 -8.67 -8.61 9.92
CA TYR A 309 -9.98 -9.20 9.61
C TYR A 309 -11.13 -8.44 10.29
N LEU A 310 -10.93 -8.01 11.54
CA LEU A 310 -11.88 -7.16 12.25
C LEU A 310 -12.00 -5.77 11.62
N ASN A 311 -10.88 -5.16 11.23
CA ASN A 311 -10.91 -3.87 10.53
C ASN A 311 -11.62 -3.97 9.18
N PHE A 312 -11.38 -5.04 8.42
CA PHE A 312 -12.10 -5.29 7.18
C PHE A 312 -13.60 -5.52 7.42
N THR A 313 -13.97 -6.27 8.46
CA THR A 313 -15.37 -6.45 8.91
C THR A 313 -16.04 -5.10 9.12
N ASN A 314 -15.42 -4.22 9.91
CA ASN A 314 -15.96 -2.89 10.22
C ASN A 314 -16.05 -2.01 8.97
N TYR A 315 -15.00 -2.00 8.14
CA TYR A 315 -14.98 -1.24 6.89
C TYR A 315 -16.08 -1.71 5.95
N ARG A 316 -16.19 -3.01 5.72
CA ARG A 316 -17.15 -3.56 4.76
C ARG A 316 -18.59 -3.35 5.22
N ASN A 317 -18.87 -3.50 6.52
CA ASN A 317 -20.23 -3.26 7.03
C ASN A 317 -20.61 -1.77 7.05
N LYS A 318 -19.64 -0.85 6.96
CA LYS A 318 -19.86 0.61 6.85
C LYS A 318 -20.01 1.09 5.40
N ASN A 319 -19.45 0.37 4.43
CA ASN A 319 -19.38 0.82 3.03
C ASN A 319 -20.26 -0.06 2.13
N THR A 320 -20.97 0.57 1.20
CA THR A 320 -21.80 -0.17 0.23
C THR A 320 -20.95 -0.70 -0.92
N PHE A 321 -21.04 -2.00 -1.18
CA PHE A 321 -20.54 -2.64 -2.39
C PHE A 321 -21.72 -2.93 -3.32
N THR A 322 -21.68 -2.37 -4.54
CA THR A 322 -22.78 -2.47 -5.52
C THR A 322 -23.23 -3.93 -5.74
N ASP A 323 -24.53 -4.20 -5.67
CA ASP A 323 -25.14 -5.52 -5.82
C ASP A 323 -24.74 -6.58 -4.77
N ASP A 324 -23.98 -6.24 -3.72
CA ASP A 324 -23.74 -7.14 -2.60
C ASP A 324 -24.92 -7.08 -1.61
N THR A 325 -25.74 -8.13 -1.61
CA THR A 325 -26.95 -8.25 -0.79
C THR A 325 -26.77 -9.07 0.48
N SER A 326 -25.53 -9.47 0.81
CA SER A 326 -25.26 -10.43 1.89
C SER A 326 -25.44 -9.88 3.32
N GLY A 327 -25.81 -8.60 3.48
CA GLY A 327 -26.03 -7.97 4.78
C GLY A 327 -24.73 -7.79 5.57
N GLN A 328 -24.81 -7.62 6.89
CA GLN A 328 -23.63 -7.51 7.76
C GLN A 328 -22.93 -8.86 7.90
N ILE A 329 -21.59 -8.85 7.86
CA ILE A 329 -20.77 -10.06 8.03
C ILE A 329 -19.65 -9.76 9.01
N ASP A 330 -19.45 -10.63 10.00
CA ASP A 330 -18.24 -10.66 10.81
C ASP A 330 -17.28 -11.72 10.26
N PHE A 331 -16.16 -11.29 9.67
CA PHE A 331 -15.14 -12.20 9.15
C PHE A 331 -14.26 -12.81 10.23
N THR A 332 -14.40 -12.40 11.49
CA THR A 332 -13.77 -13.05 12.64
C THR A 332 -14.61 -14.16 13.25
N ALA A 333 -15.89 -14.25 12.87
CA ALA A 333 -16.81 -15.23 13.39
C ALA A 333 -16.43 -16.67 12.98
N GLU A 334 -16.46 -17.54 13.97
CA GLU A 334 -16.28 -18.99 13.81
C GLU A 334 -17.63 -19.66 13.61
N LYS A 335 -17.63 -20.83 12.98
CA LYS A 335 -18.84 -21.66 12.86
C LYS A 335 -18.94 -22.56 14.08
N ASP A 336 -20.00 -22.38 14.86
CA ASP A 336 -20.27 -23.20 16.05
C ASP A 336 -20.24 -24.70 15.73
N GLY A 337 -19.60 -25.46 16.63
CA GLY A 337 -19.47 -26.91 16.50
C GLY A 337 -18.55 -27.40 15.38
N SER A 338 -17.82 -26.52 14.67
CA SER A 338 -16.91 -26.90 13.58
C SER A 338 -15.50 -26.37 13.80
N GLN A 339 -14.54 -27.27 14.02
CA GLN A 339 -13.13 -26.90 14.14
C GLN A 339 -12.64 -26.25 12.85
N LEU A 340 -12.01 -25.08 12.99
CA LEU A 340 -11.35 -24.35 11.90
C LEU A 340 -12.27 -24.02 10.70
N LYS A 341 -13.57 -23.86 10.92
CA LYS A 341 -14.50 -23.28 9.95
C LYS A 341 -15.05 -21.95 10.48
N GLY A 342 -15.22 -20.99 9.58
CA GLY A 342 -15.73 -19.66 9.93
C GLY A 342 -15.79 -18.73 8.72
N ASN A 343 -16.27 -17.51 8.95
CA ASN A 343 -16.45 -16.52 7.90
C ASN A 343 -15.12 -16.02 7.31
N TYR A 344 -14.00 -16.16 8.03
CA TYR A 344 -12.67 -15.82 7.52
C TYR A 344 -12.30 -16.59 6.22
N LEU A 345 -12.89 -17.77 5.98
CA LEU A 345 -12.70 -18.54 4.75
C LEU A 345 -13.34 -17.88 3.52
N LYS A 346 -14.39 -17.07 3.71
CA LYS A 346 -15.07 -16.38 2.60
C LYS A 346 -14.12 -15.52 1.76
N ILE A 347 -13.06 -14.98 2.37
CA ILE A 347 -12.06 -14.16 1.66
C ILE A 347 -11.21 -14.98 0.69
N SER A 348 -11.02 -16.29 0.92
CA SER A 348 -10.35 -17.19 -0.03
C SER A 348 -11.31 -17.92 -0.96
N ASP A 349 -12.55 -18.14 -0.52
CA ASP A 349 -13.49 -19.04 -1.21
C ASP A 349 -14.41 -18.29 -2.18
N ASP A 350 -14.55 -16.98 -2.02
CA ASP A 350 -15.42 -16.14 -2.83
C ASP A 350 -14.68 -14.88 -3.29
N ALA A 351 -14.57 -14.77 -4.63
CA ALA A 351 -13.82 -13.71 -5.29
C ALA A 351 -14.40 -12.31 -5.06
N MET A 352 -15.69 -12.21 -4.70
CA MET A 352 -16.28 -10.95 -4.27
C MET A 352 -15.56 -10.45 -3.02
N TYR A 353 -15.51 -11.23 -1.94
CA TYR A 353 -14.83 -10.82 -0.70
C TYR A 353 -13.31 -10.72 -0.85
N ALA A 354 -12.70 -11.55 -1.71
CA ALA A 354 -11.29 -11.39 -2.08
C ALA A 354 -11.01 -10.00 -2.69
N THR A 355 -11.93 -9.49 -3.51
CA THR A 355 -11.85 -8.16 -4.12
C THR A 355 -12.15 -7.06 -3.12
N GLN A 356 -13.22 -7.20 -2.34
CA GLN A 356 -13.63 -6.22 -1.31
C GLN A 356 -12.50 -5.99 -0.29
N SER A 357 -11.85 -7.06 0.17
CA SER A 357 -10.73 -6.98 1.13
C SER A 357 -9.51 -6.25 0.57
N ALA A 358 -9.21 -6.42 -0.73
CA ALA A 358 -8.13 -5.67 -1.38
C ALA A 358 -8.46 -4.18 -1.54
N LEU A 359 -9.71 -3.84 -1.90
CA LEU A 359 -10.17 -2.46 -1.99
C LEU A 359 -10.24 -1.76 -0.62
N TYR A 360 -10.65 -2.49 0.43
CA TYR A 360 -10.51 -2.05 1.81
C TYR A 360 -9.06 -1.68 2.11
N PHE A 361 -8.14 -2.61 1.90
CA PHE A 361 -6.74 -2.37 2.25
C PHE A 361 -6.15 -1.18 1.50
N TRP A 362 -6.51 -1.02 0.22
CA TRP A 362 -6.10 0.12 -0.60
C TRP A 362 -6.54 1.47 -0.03
N ASN A 363 -7.75 1.50 0.55
CA ASN A 363 -8.40 2.72 1.02
C ASN A 363 -8.18 3.04 2.50
N ASP A 364 -8.10 2.02 3.35
CA ASP A 364 -8.15 2.15 4.81
C ASP A 364 -7.30 1.08 5.52
N GLY A 365 -6.30 0.54 4.82
CA GLY A 365 -5.34 -0.42 5.36
C GLY A 365 -4.21 0.25 6.15
N THR A 366 -2.99 -0.28 6.01
CA THR A 366 -1.84 0.27 6.74
C THR A 366 -1.46 1.65 6.21
N LYS A 367 -1.32 2.62 7.12
CA LYS A 367 -0.80 3.96 6.80
C LYS A 367 0.72 3.99 6.81
N LYS A 368 1.29 4.77 5.88
CA LYS A 368 2.68 5.24 5.95
C LYS A 368 2.69 6.74 5.80
N ASN A 369 3.46 7.43 6.65
CA ASN A 369 3.48 8.89 6.70
C ASN A 369 2.06 9.50 6.77
N LYS A 370 1.20 8.92 7.62
CA LYS A 370 -0.21 9.31 7.85
C LYS A 370 -1.15 9.16 6.65
N LYS A 371 -0.70 8.61 5.52
CA LYS A 371 -1.45 8.41 4.28
C LYS A 371 -1.61 6.92 3.95
N PHE A 372 -2.71 6.58 3.27
CA PHE A 372 -3.00 5.24 2.75
C PHE A 372 -2.35 5.00 1.39
N ALA A 373 -2.42 3.75 0.92
CA ALA A 373 -1.84 3.36 -0.36
C ALA A 373 -2.38 4.19 -1.55
N LYS A 374 -3.70 4.45 -1.59
CA LYS A 374 -4.30 5.28 -2.65
C LYS A 374 -3.72 6.68 -2.74
N GLU A 375 -3.46 7.31 -1.59
CA GLU A 375 -2.95 8.68 -1.51
C GLU A 375 -1.48 8.74 -1.92
N HIS A 376 -0.70 7.71 -1.63
CA HIS A 376 0.67 7.59 -2.15
C HIS A 376 0.71 7.32 -3.64
N ALA A 377 -0.24 6.53 -4.15
CA ALA A 377 -0.39 6.30 -5.57
C ALA A 377 -0.71 7.59 -6.35
N ASP A 378 -1.50 8.50 -5.77
CA ASP A 378 -1.75 9.82 -6.37
C ASP A 378 -0.47 10.66 -6.52
N ASN A 379 0.53 10.46 -5.65
CA ASN A 379 1.83 11.14 -5.73
C ASN A 379 2.86 10.37 -6.57
N ASP A 380 2.44 9.29 -7.23
CA ASP A 380 3.31 8.34 -7.91
C ASP A 380 4.44 7.76 -7.05
N ASP A 381 4.18 7.50 -5.76
CA ASP A 381 5.19 7.01 -4.82
C ASP A 381 5.09 5.50 -4.62
N ILE A 382 5.77 4.74 -5.50
CA ILE A 382 5.79 3.28 -5.44
C ILE A 382 6.42 2.75 -4.14
N GLU A 383 7.37 3.47 -3.56
CA GLU A 383 8.06 3.01 -2.34
C GLU A 383 7.15 3.08 -1.12
N LEU A 384 6.40 4.17 -0.98
CA LEU A 384 5.41 4.30 0.10
C LEU A 384 4.20 3.39 -0.14
N VAL A 385 3.77 3.17 -1.39
CA VAL A 385 2.74 2.15 -1.70
C VAL A 385 3.22 0.76 -1.28
N ILE A 386 4.44 0.36 -1.63
CA ILE A 386 5.03 -0.93 -1.21
C ILE A 386 5.07 -1.01 0.32
N LYS A 387 5.48 0.05 1.04
CA LYS A 387 5.53 0.04 2.50
C LYS A 387 4.15 -0.01 3.16
N CYS A 388 3.12 0.59 2.56
CA CYS A 388 1.74 0.41 3.01
C CYS A 388 1.31 -1.05 2.85
N VAL A 389 1.70 -1.68 1.74
CA VAL A 389 1.29 -3.04 1.36
C VAL A 389 2.01 -4.12 2.17
N ASN A 390 3.33 -4.02 2.29
CA ASN A 390 4.18 -4.90 3.09
C ASN A 390 5.54 -4.22 3.38
N GLU A 391 5.65 -3.54 4.52
CA GLU A 391 6.89 -2.87 4.96
C GLU A 391 8.08 -3.83 5.06
N TYR A 392 7.82 -5.03 5.59
CA TYR A 392 8.82 -6.05 5.87
C TYR A 392 9.10 -6.95 4.67
N ASP A 393 8.58 -6.61 3.48
CA ASP A 393 8.81 -7.40 2.28
C ASP A 393 10.32 -7.51 1.98
N GLY A 394 10.71 -8.69 1.52
CA GLY A 394 12.08 -8.99 1.13
C GLY A 394 12.50 -8.22 -0.12
N LYS A 395 13.80 -8.24 -0.41
CA LYS A 395 14.37 -7.55 -1.59
C LYS A 395 13.66 -7.97 -2.88
N ASP A 396 13.41 -9.27 -3.05
CA ASP A 396 12.79 -9.81 -4.27
C ASP A 396 11.33 -9.41 -4.41
N GLY A 397 10.55 -9.44 -3.31
CA GLY A 397 9.16 -8.97 -3.32
C GLY A 397 9.05 -7.49 -3.70
N LYS A 398 9.92 -6.64 -3.11
CA LYS A 398 9.99 -5.20 -3.46
C LYS A 398 10.39 -4.99 -4.92
N ASN A 399 11.35 -5.75 -5.44
CA ASN A 399 11.76 -5.67 -6.85
C ASN A 399 10.65 -6.11 -7.81
N ASN A 400 9.93 -7.19 -7.47
CA ASN A 400 8.81 -7.68 -8.28
C ASN A 400 7.68 -6.65 -8.36
N ARG A 401 7.36 -5.95 -7.26
CA ARG A 401 6.36 -4.87 -7.25
C ARG A 401 6.76 -3.71 -8.16
N ARG A 402 8.02 -3.26 -8.07
CA ARG A 402 8.55 -2.21 -8.96
C ARG A 402 8.51 -2.65 -10.43
N ALA A 403 8.88 -3.89 -10.72
CA ALA A 403 8.86 -4.44 -12.07
C ALA A 403 7.42 -4.52 -12.62
N ASN A 404 6.47 -4.99 -11.81
CA ASN A 404 5.05 -4.99 -12.16
C ASN A 404 4.56 -3.57 -12.44
N PHE A 405 4.89 -2.63 -11.55
CA PHE A 405 4.49 -1.24 -11.68
C PHE A 405 5.04 -0.60 -12.96
N LYS A 406 6.33 -0.83 -13.26
CA LYS A 406 6.98 -0.40 -14.50
C LYS A 406 6.27 -0.92 -15.75
N ARG A 407 5.73 -2.14 -15.72
CA ARG A 407 4.93 -2.68 -16.83
C ARG A 407 3.53 -2.09 -16.89
N ALA A 408 2.87 -1.94 -15.75
CA ALA A 408 1.50 -1.43 -15.67
C ALA A 408 1.36 0.01 -16.21
N ARG A 409 2.42 0.82 -16.09
CA ARG A 409 2.42 2.21 -16.55
C ARG A 409 2.73 2.43 -18.03
N LYS A 410 3.20 1.40 -18.74
CA LYS A 410 3.60 1.52 -20.15
C LYS A 410 2.41 1.58 -21.10
N GLU A 411 2.71 2.00 -22.33
CA GLU A 411 1.82 1.87 -23.49
C GLU A 411 1.26 0.44 -23.60
N GLY A 412 -0.02 0.34 -23.95
CA GLY A 412 -0.74 -0.93 -24.05
C GLY A 412 -1.19 -1.53 -22.72
N VAL A 413 -1.00 -0.81 -21.60
CA VAL A 413 -1.66 -1.06 -20.31
C VAL A 413 -2.42 0.20 -19.87
N PHE A 414 -1.93 0.97 -18.88
CA PHE A 414 -2.59 2.20 -18.46
C PHE A 414 -2.03 3.46 -19.10
N ASP A 415 -0.82 3.38 -19.66
CA ASP A 415 -0.13 4.46 -20.36
C ASP A 415 -0.19 5.80 -19.63
N ILE A 416 0.65 5.92 -18.61
CA ILE A 416 0.65 7.10 -17.74
C ILE A 416 1.15 8.33 -18.48
N ASN A 417 2.08 8.18 -19.44
CA ASN A 417 2.56 9.32 -20.21
C ASN A 417 1.46 9.86 -21.14
N ARG A 418 0.66 8.99 -21.77
CA ARG A 418 -0.56 9.41 -22.50
C ARG A 418 -1.55 10.15 -21.61
N HIS A 419 -1.75 9.71 -20.37
CA HIS A 419 -2.63 10.42 -19.43
C HIS A 419 -2.20 11.89 -19.26
N TYR A 420 -0.92 12.12 -18.97
CA TYR A 420 -0.40 13.47 -18.76
C TYR A 420 -0.27 14.26 -20.07
N LYS A 421 0.00 13.60 -21.21
CA LYS A 421 -0.08 14.23 -22.54
C LYS A 421 -1.46 14.82 -22.80
N LEU A 422 -2.51 14.02 -22.62
CA LEU A 422 -3.88 14.47 -22.85
C LEU A 422 -4.29 15.59 -21.88
N MET A 423 -3.83 15.52 -20.63
CA MET A 423 -4.03 16.60 -19.65
C MET A 423 -3.29 17.89 -20.03
N LEU A 424 -2.10 17.78 -20.61
CA LEU A 424 -1.34 18.92 -21.12
C LEU A 424 -2.02 19.56 -22.35
N GLU A 425 -2.64 18.76 -23.21
CA GLU A 425 -3.31 19.25 -24.42
C GLU A 425 -4.68 19.89 -24.11
N ASN A 426 -5.45 19.30 -23.19
CA ASN A 426 -6.87 19.62 -23.02
C ASN A 426 -7.22 20.22 -21.65
N GLY A 427 -6.30 20.21 -20.69
CA GLY A 427 -6.52 20.69 -19.32
C GLY A 427 -6.67 22.20 -19.19
N ASP A 428 -7.17 22.64 -18.05
CA ASP A 428 -7.04 24.03 -17.62
C ASP A 428 -5.57 24.39 -17.29
N ASP A 429 -5.27 25.67 -17.06
CA ASP A 429 -3.90 26.13 -16.82
C ASP A 429 -3.20 25.40 -15.64
N LYS A 430 -3.96 25.05 -14.60
CA LYS A 430 -3.43 24.32 -13.44
C LYS A 430 -3.11 22.87 -13.80
N GLN A 431 -4.00 22.21 -14.54
CA GLN A 431 -3.80 20.84 -15.01
C GLN A 431 -2.64 20.75 -16.01
N LYS A 432 -2.49 21.75 -16.88
CA LYS A 432 -1.35 21.83 -17.82
C LYS A 432 -0.02 21.97 -17.07
N GLU A 433 0.01 22.83 -16.05
CA GLU A 433 1.20 22.99 -15.20
C GLU A 433 1.51 21.71 -14.43
N GLU A 434 0.50 21.03 -13.86
CA GLU A 434 0.67 19.73 -13.20
C GLU A 434 1.21 18.67 -14.16
N ALA A 435 0.65 18.59 -15.37
CA ALA A 435 1.08 17.64 -16.39
C ALA A 435 2.52 17.88 -16.83
N LYS A 436 2.89 19.13 -17.06
CA LYS A 436 4.24 19.52 -17.43
C LYS A 436 5.24 19.15 -16.34
N ASN A 437 4.95 19.50 -15.07
CA ASN A 437 5.80 19.15 -13.94
C ASN A 437 5.98 17.62 -13.79
N TYR A 438 4.91 16.85 -13.98
CA TYR A 438 5.00 15.39 -13.97
C TYR A 438 5.91 14.88 -15.10
N LEU A 439 5.69 15.32 -16.34
CA LEU A 439 6.47 14.88 -17.50
C LEU A 439 7.94 15.29 -17.38
N GLU A 440 8.23 16.48 -16.85
CA GLU A 440 9.61 16.93 -16.58
C GLU A 440 10.30 16.03 -15.54
N LYS A 441 9.58 15.65 -14.48
CA LYS A 441 10.09 14.67 -13.49
C LYS A 441 10.41 13.33 -14.16
N GLN A 442 9.55 12.83 -15.05
CA GLN A 442 9.80 11.56 -15.74
C GLN A 442 10.96 11.66 -16.74
N LYS A 443 11.08 12.77 -17.49
CA LYS A 443 12.22 13.08 -18.35
C LYS A 443 13.53 13.06 -17.57
N ASN A 444 13.57 13.69 -16.39
CA ASN A 444 14.75 13.68 -15.51
C ASN A 444 15.09 12.28 -14.98
N ASN A 445 14.10 11.37 -14.91
CA ASN A 445 14.29 9.97 -14.58
C ASN A 445 14.66 9.09 -15.79
N GLY A 446 14.86 9.69 -16.97
CA GLY A 446 15.23 8.99 -18.21
C GLY A 446 14.07 8.37 -18.98
N ASP A 447 12.83 8.88 -18.81
CA ASP A 447 11.69 8.46 -19.62
C ASP A 447 11.72 9.13 -21.00
N GLU A 448 12.06 8.35 -22.03
CA GLU A 448 12.14 8.80 -23.42
C GLU A 448 10.80 9.29 -23.97
N GLU A 449 9.68 8.71 -23.53
CA GLU A 449 8.36 9.08 -24.03
C GLU A 449 7.92 10.42 -23.44
N ALA A 450 8.16 10.63 -22.15
CA ALA A 450 7.95 11.94 -21.52
C ALA A 450 8.83 13.03 -22.18
N THR A 451 10.06 12.67 -22.59
CA THR A 451 10.96 13.59 -23.32
C THR A 451 10.36 14.00 -24.66
N LYS A 452 9.88 13.04 -25.46
CA LYS A 452 9.23 13.31 -26.76
C LYS A 452 7.99 14.19 -26.62
N ILE A 453 7.13 13.90 -25.62
CA ILE A 453 5.91 14.68 -25.38
C ILE A 453 6.24 16.16 -25.10
N LEU A 454 7.24 16.42 -24.26
CA LEU A 454 7.66 17.79 -23.94
C LEU A 454 8.26 18.51 -25.16
N GLU A 455 9.07 17.82 -25.97
CA GLU A 455 9.65 18.38 -27.20
C GLU A 455 8.59 18.69 -28.27
N GLU A 456 7.55 17.85 -28.39
CA GLU A 456 6.39 18.11 -29.25
C GLU A 456 5.61 19.35 -28.79
N GLU A 457 5.42 19.51 -27.47
CA GLU A 457 4.71 20.65 -26.91
C GLU A 457 5.49 21.96 -27.10
N GLU A 458 6.82 21.95 -26.91
CA GLU A 458 7.68 23.11 -27.16
C GLU A 458 7.64 23.57 -28.62
N LYS A 459 7.49 22.64 -29.58
CA LYS A 459 7.33 22.96 -31.01
C LYS A 459 5.97 23.59 -31.33
N LYS A 460 4.90 23.18 -30.64
CA LYS A 460 3.55 23.74 -30.81
C LYS A 460 3.40 25.12 -30.18
N ASN A 461 4.07 25.33 -29.05
CA ASN A 461 4.06 26.57 -28.29
C ASN A 461 5.50 27.06 -28.10
N PRO A 462 6.18 27.56 -29.16
CA PRO A 462 7.50 28.13 -29.03
C PRO A 462 7.38 29.27 -28.02
N THR A 463 7.97 29.09 -26.83
CA THR A 463 8.01 30.14 -25.83
C THR A 463 8.52 31.42 -26.49
N LYS A 464 7.91 32.56 -26.15
CA LYS A 464 8.37 33.93 -26.47
C LYS A 464 9.78 34.21 -25.89
N LYS A 465 10.77 33.40 -26.24
CA LYS A 465 12.19 33.60 -25.96
C LYS A 465 12.90 34.32 -27.12
N GLU A 466 12.19 34.63 -28.21
CA GLU A 466 12.77 35.34 -29.37
C GLU A 466 12.65 36.88 -29.33
N GLU A 467 11.84 37.48 -28.46
CA GLU A 467 11.73 38.97 -28.41
C GLU A 467 12.93 39.69 -27.78
N VAL A 468 13.93 38.98 -27.24
CA VAL A 468 15.17 39.59 -26.73
C VAL A 468 16.28 39.64 -27.79
N LYS A 469 16.17 38.91 -28.90
CA LYS A 469 17.18 38.94 -29.98
C LYS A 469 16.88 39.88 -31.13
N SER A 470 15.64 40.39 -31.28
CA SER A 470 15.30 41.33 -32.36
C SER A 470 15.43 42.82 -32.00
N LYS A 471 15.74 43.17 -30.74
CA LYS A 471 16.06 44.57 -30.33
C LYS A 471 17.56 44.90 -30.31
N LYS A 472 18.39 44.03 -30.90
CA LYS A 472 19.80 44.30 -31.23
C LYS A 472 20.04 43.99 -32.70
N LYS A 473 19.42 44.77 -33.59
CA LYS A 473 19.92 45.02 -34.94
C LYS A 473 19.58 46.44 -35.33
#